data_AF-R7GLA6-F1
#
_entry.id   AF-R7GLA6-F1
#
_cell.length_a   1.000
_cell.length_b   1.000
_cell.length_c   1.000
_cell.angle_alpha   90.00
_cell.angle_beta   90.00
_cell.angle_gamma   90.00
#
_symmetry.space_group_name_H-M   'P 1'
#
loop_
_entity.id
_entity.type
_entity.pdbx_description
1 polymer ?
#
loop_
_entity_poly.entity_id
_entity_poly.type
_entity_poly.pdbx_seq_one_letter_code
_entity_poly.pdbx_strand_id
1 'polypeptide(L)'
;MTAIIMDKSLKKIILCFTVILSVAVFNLFQVAAVDVNKKCSLTLNECLSGLNVHLYQVASIDEVGSYQYTEDFKEAENTTIDLNKLETSEELKNAAMTLKGYAASQKGVIKKANSSTLSYTNLKTGLYLITADNLELNGTTYTYLPYLISLPQGTDYDVSIDFIKYSKNPSHEYKIVKRWVDKGLTHPEKIEVELYNGSALVETITLDAKNNYAYSWKTDQAINYSIKEKNVKGYKGIVSSSSNEQSTEYIITNTSVDTPSTNVKTGDSTRINHWIMLMSAAGLLLIVLGKLFKHVKD
;
A
#
# COMPACT_ATOMS: atom_id res chain seq x y z
N MET A 1 -49.02 -34.60 -29.80
CA MET A 1 -47.79 -33.77 -29.73
C MET A 1 -48.16 -32.34 -30.11
N THR A 2 -48.66 -31.57 -29.15
CA THR A 2 -49.15 -30.20 -29.37
C THR A 2 -48.00 -29.22 -29.18
N ALA A 3 -47.51 -28.65 -30.28
CA ALA A 3 -46.51 -27.59 -30.24
C ALA A 3 -47.16 -26.31 -29.69
N ILE A 4 -46.72 -25.87 -28.51
CA ILE A 4 -47.11 -24.57 -27.95
C ILE A 4 -46.52 -23.49 -28.86
N ILE A 5 -47.37 -22.83 -29.66
CA ILE A 5 -46.98 -21.68 -30.48
C ILE A 5 -46.80 -20.50 -29.53
N MET A 6 -45.56 -20.31 -29.11
CA MET A 6 -45.15 -19.24 -28.22
C MET A 6 -45.09 -17.92 -28.99
N ASP A 7 -45.91 -16.95 -28.57
CA ASP A 7 -46.01 -15.60 -29.14
C ASP A 7 -44.63 -14.90 -29.20
N LYS A 8 -44.39 -14.13 -30.27
CA LYS A 8 -43.16 -13.34 -30.49
C LYS A 8 -42.91 -12.34 -29.35
N SER A 9 -43.95 -11.84 -28.69
CA SER A 9 -43.82 -10.95 -27.52
C SER A 9 -43.30 -11.71 -26.28
N LEU A 10 -43.82 -12.91 -26.03
CA LEU A 10 -43.44 -13.76 -24.89
C LEU A 10 -42.00 -14.27 -25.01
N LYS A 11 -41.53 -14.58 -26.24
CA LYS A 11 -40.11 -14.90 -26.50
C LYS A 11 -39.15 -13.75 -26.16
N LYS A 12 -39.56 -12.49 -26.37
CA LYS A 12 -38.73 -11.32 -26.02
C LYS A 12 -38.69 -11.07 -24.51
N ILE A 13 -39.80 -11.30 -23.81
CA ILE A 13 -39.86 -11.16 -22.34
C ILE A 13 -38.99 -12.22 -21.66
N ILE A 14 -39.05 -13.48 -22.13
CA ILE A 14 -38.20 -14.57 -21.62
C ILE A 14 -36.72 -14.27 -21.88
N LEU A 15 -36.36 -13.76 -23.06
CA LEU A 15 -34.99 -13.34 -23.38
C LEU A 15 -34.50 -12.24 -22.43
N CYS A 16 -35.32 -11.22 -22.16
CA CYS A 16 -34.97 -10.15 -21.22
C CYS A 16 -34.81 -10.65 -19.78
N PHE A 17 -35.66 -11.59 -19.33
CA PHE A 17 -35.53 -12.18 -17.99
C PHE A 17 -34.26 -13.04 -17.87
N THR A 18 -33.87 -13.78 -18.91
CA THR A 18 -32.61 -14.55 -18.91
C THR A 18 -31.36 -13.65 -18.94
N VAL A 19 -31.43 -12.48 -19.57
CA VAL A 19 -30.34 -11.49 -19.56
C VAL A 19 -30.25 -10.78 -18.21
N ILE A 20 -31.38 -10.49 -17.55
CA ILE A 20 -31.38 -9.89 -16.21
C ILE A 20 -30.90 -10.90 -15.16
N LEU A 21 -31.27 -12.18 -15.29
CA LEU A 21 -30.82 -13.25 -14.40
C LEU A 21 -29.34 -13.57 -14.62
N SER A 22 -28.82 -13.51 -15.85
CA SER A 22 -27.38 -13.68 -16.09
C SER A 22 -26.55 -12.51 -15.52
N VAL A 23 -27.06 -11.28 -15.61
CA VAL A 23 -26.41 -10.09 -15.00
C VAL A 23 -26.43 -10.13 -13.47
N ALA A 24 -27.48 -10.70 -12.86
CA ALA A 24 -27.55 -10.87 -11.40
C ALA A 24 -26.56 -11.94 -10.87
N VAL A 25 -26.29 -12.99 -11.64
CA VAL A 25 -25.32 -14.04 -11.25
C VAL A 25 -23.87 -13.56 -11.37
N PHE A 26 -23.59 -12.55 -12.21
CA PHE A 26 -22.23 -12.02 -12.41
C PHE A 26 -21.70 -11.09 -11.31
N ASN A 27 -22.48 -10.79 -10.26
CA ASN A 27 -22.01 -9.96 -9.13
C ASN A 27 -21.53 -10.76 -7.90
N LEU A 28 -21.54 -12.10 -7.95
CA LEU A 28 -20.81 -12.93 -7.00
C LEU A 28 -19.35 -13.03 -7.46
N PHE A 29 -18.60 -11.94 -7.38
CA PHE A 29 -17.14 -12.05 -7.34
C PHE A 29 -16.79 -12.73 -6.02
N GLN A 30 -16.73 -14.06 -6.03
CA GLN A 30 -16.06 -14.82 -4.98
C GLN A 30 -14.61 -14.30 -4.97
N VAL A 31 -14.20 -13.67 -3.88
CA VAL A 31 -12.77 -13.47 -3.63
C VAL A 31 -12.18 -14.87 -3.58
N ALA A 32 -11.34 -15.21 -4.55
CA ALA A 32 -10.68 -16.50 -4.57
C ALA A 32 -9.84 -16.60 -3.28
N ALA A 33 -10.05 -17.66 -2.51
CA ALA A 33 -9.27 -17.91 -1.31
C ALA A 33 -7.77 -17.99 -1.67
N VAL A 34 -6.92 -17.51 -0.78
CA VAL A 34 -5.47 -17.56 -0.95
C VAL A 34 -5.00 -18.99 -0.67
N ASP A 35 -4.33 -19.61 -1.62
CA ASP A 35 -3.61 -20.87 -1.39
C ASP A 35 -2.30 -20.56 -0.68
N VAL A 36 -2.37 -20.54 0.65
CA VAL A 36 -1.25 -20.17 1.52
C VAL A 36 -0.04 -21.10 1.38
N ASN A 37 -0.22 -22.31 0.86
CA ASN A 37 0.84 -23.31 0.69
C ASN A 37 1.58 -23.17 -0.65
N LYS A 38 0.98 -22.50 -1.63
CA LYS A 38 1.60 -22.26 -2.92
C LYS A 38 2.76 -21.28 -2.80
N LYS A 39 3.81 -21.53 -3.57
CA LYS A 39 5.01 -20.67 -3.62
C LYS A 39 4.78 -19.49 -4.55
N CYS A 40 5.32 -18.34 -4.15
CA CYS A 40 5.33 -17.13 -4.95
C CYS A 40 6.71 -16.85 -5.55
N SER A 41 6.71 -16.04 -6.59
CA SER A 41 7.88 -15.33 -7.08
C SER A 41 7.60 -13.84 -7.19
N LEU A 42 8.67 -13.05 -7.11
CA LEU A 42 8.65 -11.61 -7.28
C LEU A 42 9.77 -11.23 -8.23
N THR A 43 9.43 -10.56 -9.32
CA THR A 43 10.38 -9.98 -10.26
C THR A 43 10.31 -8.46 -10.20
N LEU A 44 11.46 -7.84 -10.00
CA LEU A 44 11.64 -6.40 -10.01
C LEU A 44 12.29 -6.01 -11.34
N ASN A 45 11.61 -5.18 -12.12
CA ASN A 45 12.13 -4.59 -13.34
C ASN A 45 12.78 -3.24 -13.04
N GLU A 46 13.49 -2.69 -14.02
CA GLU A 46 14.18 -1.39 -13.95
C GLU A 46 15.25 -1.27 -12.86
N CYS A 47 15.76 -2.40 -12.38
CA CYS A 47 16.87 -2.44 -11.42
C CYS A 47 18.15 -1.88 -12.05
N LEU A 48 18.99 -1.23 -11.25
CA LEU A 48 20.34 -0.87 -11.67
C LEU A 48 21.31 -2.00 -11.34
N SER A 49 22.20 -2.32 -12.29
CA SER A 49 23.28 -3.28 -12.02
C SER A 49 24.17 -2.76 -10.88
N GLY A 50 24.47 -3.61 -9.90
CA GLY A 50 25.16 -3.29 -8.67
C GLY A 50 24.26 -2.97 -7.47
N LEU A 51 22.96 -2.73 -7.68
CA LEU A 51 22.01 -2.39 -6.62
C LEU A 51 21.77 -3.56 -5.67
N ASN A 52 22.00 -3.36 -4.38
CA ASN A 52 21.56 -4.30 -3.35
C ASN A 52 20.09 -4.03 -3.03
N VAL A 53 19.25 -5.03 -3.26
CA VAL A 53 17.83 -5.01 -2.89
C VAL A 53 17.63 -5.99 -1.75
N HIS A 54 16.85 -5.57 -0.76
CA HIS A 54 16.50 -6.33 0.42
C HIS A 54 15.01 -6.64 0.40
N LEU A 55 14.66 -7.87 0.75
CA LEU A 55 13.30 -8.34 0.83
C LEU A 55 13.02 -8.89 2.23
N TYR A 56 11.97 -8.37 2.88
CA TYR A 56 11.57 -8.77 4.23
C TYR A 56 10.12 -9.26 4.20
N GLN A 57 9.83 -10.41 4.81
CA GLN A 57 8.46 -10.86 5.02
C GLN A 57 7.89 -10.17 6.27
N VAL A 58 7.08 -9.14 6.06
CA VAL A 58 6.48 -8.34 7.15
C VAL A 58 5.34 -9.08 7.82
N ALA A 59 4.52 -9.79 7.03
CA ALA A 59 3.37 -10.50 7.54
C ALA A 59 3.12 -11.80 6.77
N SER A 60 2.59 -12.81 7.47
CA SER A 60 1.91 -13.93 6.82
C SER A 60 0.52 -13.51 6.40
N ILE A 61 -0.02 -14.18 5.38
CA ILE A 61 -1.41 -14.04 4.93
C ILE A 61 -2.13 -15.36 5.18
N ASP A 62 -3.39 -15.30 5.62
CA ASP A 62 -4.25 -16.47 5.76
C ASP A 62 -5.09 -16.75 4.49
N GLU A 63 -5.88 -17.82 4.53
CA GLU A 63 -6.71 -18.26 3.39
C GLU A 63 -7.77 -17.23 2.97
N VAL A 64 -8.18 -16.34 3.89
CA VAL A 64 -9.17 -15.28 3.63
C VAL A 64 -8.52 -13.94 3.26
N GLY A 65 -7.19 -13.90 3.18
CA GLY A 65 -6.43 -12.72 2.76
C GLY A 65 -6.07 -11.76 3.89
N SER A 66 -6.20 -12.17 5.15
CA SER A 66 -5.85 -11.33 6.30
C SER A 66 -4.38 -11.46 6.68
N TYR A 67 -3.76 -10.32 6.98
CA TYR A 67 -2.35 -10.22 7.38
C TYR A 67 -2.15 -10.25 8.88
N GLN A 68 -1.15 -11.02 9.30
CA GLN A 68 -0.61 -11.03 10.66
C GLN A 68 0.90 -10.80 10.61
N TYR A 69 1.39 -9.82 11.38
CA TYR A 69 2.83 -9.54 11.47
C TYR A 69 3.62 -10.81 11.81
N THR A 70 4.76 -10.97 11.16
CA THR A 70 5.76 -11.96 11.55
C THR A 70 6.42 -11.55 12.87
N GLU A 71 7.10 -12.48 13.54
CA GLU A 71 7.76 -12.22 14.82
C GLU A 71 8.79 -11.08 14.70
N ASP A 72 9.58 -11.07 13.63
CA ASP A 72 10.57 -10.03 13.31
C ASP A 72 9.97 -8.62 13.20
N PHE A 73 8.66 -8.52 12.89
CA PHE A 73 7.93 -7.26 12.77
C PHE A 73 6.89 -7.04 13.87
N LYS A 74 6.88 -7.87 14.92
CA LYS A 74 5.88 -7.80 15.99
C LYS A 74 5.85 -6.44 16.69
N GLU A 75 7.01 -5.81 16.85
CA GLU A 75 7.13 -4.48 17.47
C GLU A 75 6.37 -3.39 16.68
N ALA A 76 6.16 -3.57 15.37
CA ALA A 76 5.41 -2.64 14.54
C ALA A 76 3.91 -2.58 14.91
N GLU A 77 3.39 -3.50 15.73
CA GLU A 77 2.03 -3.40 16.31
C GLU A 77 1.85 -2.15 17.20
N ASN A 78 2.95 -1.57 17.68
CA ASN A 78 2.96 -0.30 18.42
C ASN A 78 2.79 0.93 17.51
N THR A 79 2.63 0.74 16.19
CA THR A 79 2.33 1.80 15.23
C THR A 79 0.82 1.92 14.99
N THR A 80 0.42 2.95 14.23
CA THR A 80 -0.97 3.09 13.76
C THR A 80 -1.27 2.23 12.53
N ILE A 81 -0.31 1.45 12.05
CA ILE A 81 -0.44 0.68 10.80
C ILE A 81 -1.32 -0.55 11.05
N ASP A 82 -2.50 -0.54 10.47
CA ASP A 82 -3.34 -1.73 10.30
C ASP A 82 -3.15 -2.28 8.89
N LEU A 83 -2.38 -3.37 8.77
CA LEU A 83 -2.04 -4.00 7.48
C LEU A 83 -3.28 -4.38 6.67
N ASN A 84 -4.42 -4.61 7.32
CA ASN A 84 -5.67 -5.04 6.69
C ASN A 84 -6.56 -3.87 6.26
N LYS A 85 -6.12 -2.61 6.45
CA LYS A 85 -6.90 -1.40 6.14
C LYS A 85 -6.12 -0.37 5.31
N LEU A 86 -5.01 -0.76 4.70
CA LEU A 86 -4.26 0.10 3.78
C LEU A 86 -4.99 0.13 2.43
N GLU A 87 -5.69 1.23 2.13
CA GLU A 87 -6.51 1.36 0.90
C GLU A 87 -5.84 2.27 -0.14
N THR A 88 -5.06 3.26 0.30
CA THR A 88 -4.49 4.29 -0.59
C THR A 88 -2.98 4.12 -0.79
N SER A 89 -2.47 4.64 -1.91
CA SER A 89 -1.03 4.64 -2.20
C SER A 89 -0.20 5.40 -1.15
N GLU A 90 -0.77 6.46 -0.56
CA GLU A 90 -0.09 7.24 0.49
C GLU A 90 -0.04 6.47 1.82
N GLU A 91 -1.09 5.74 2.18
CA GLU A 91 -1.08 4.84 3.35
C GLU A 91 -0.05 3.71 3.17
N LEU A 92 -0.02 3.07 2.01
CA LEU A 92 0.97 2.04 1.68
C LEU A 92 2.40 2.60 1.74
N LYS A 93 2.62 3.80 1.18
CA LYS A 93 3.93 4.47 1.22
C LYS A 93 4.35 4.78 2.67
N ASN A 94 3.47 5.34 3.48
CA ASN A 94 3.79 5.68 4.88
C ASN A 94 3.98 4.44 5.75
N ALA A 95 3.21 3.37 5.50
CA ALA A 95 3.44 2.07 6.12
C ALA A 95 4.82 1.51 5.72
N ALA A 96 5.17 1.53 4.43
CA ALA A 96 6.47 1.07 3.94
C ALA A 96 7.64 1.87 4.55
N MET A 97 7.51 3.20 4.61
CA MET A 97 8.50 4.09 5.24
C MET A 97 8.70 3.79 6.72
N THR A 98 7.62 3.55 7.45
CA THR A 98 7.68 3.21 8.87
C THR A 98 8.29 1.83 9.09
N LEU A 99 7.83 0.81 8.36
CA LEU A 99 8.31 -0.57 8.46
C LEU A 99 9.78 -0.71 8.04
N LYS A 100 10.27 0.16 7.15
CA LYS A 100 11.71 0.28 6.82
C LYS A 100 12.57 0.54 8.06
N GLY A 101 12.07 1.34 9.02
CA GLY A 101 12.74 1.56 10.31
C GLY A 101 12.86 0.28 11.14
N TYR A 102 11.77 -0.48 11.25
CA TYR A 102 11.76 -1.75 11.98
C TYR A 102 12.65 -2.81 11.30
N ALA A 103 12.64 -2.84 9.96
CA ALA A 103 13.43 -3.77 9.15
C ALA A 103 14.95 -3.60 9.31
N ALA A 104 15.44 -2.42 9.72
CA ALA A 104 16.88 -2.16 9.86
C ALA A 104 17.59 -3.13 10.83
N SER A 105 16.85 -3.65 11.82
CA SER A 105 17.36 -4.62 12.79
C SER A 105 17.09 -6.10 12.42
N GLN A 106 16.39 -6.34 11.31
CA GLN A 106 15.91 -7.67 10.92
C GLN A 106 16.78 -8.29 9.81
N LYS A 107 16.73 -9.62 9.71
CA LYS A 107 17.42 -10.35 8.65
C LYS A 107 16.52 -10.48 7.42
N GLY A 108 16.79 -9.69 6.40
CA GLY A 108 16.15 -9.81 5.09
C GLY A 108 16.87 -10.78 4.15
N VAL A 109 16.23 -11.12 3.04
CA VAL A 109 16.89 -11.74 1.89
C VAL A 109 17.49 -10.63 1.04
N ILE A 110 18.80 -10.65 0.86
CA ILE A 110 19.53 -9.64 0.09
C ILE A 110 19.95 -10.23 -1.24
N LYS A 111 19.65 -9.54 -2.34
CA LYS A 111 20.21 -9.86 -3.65
C LYS A 111 20.77 -8.61 -4.31
N LYS A 112 21.90 -8.78 -4.98
CA LYS A 112 22.48 -7.76 -5.85
C LYS A 112 21.96 -7.93 -7.27
N ALA A 113 21.39 -6.88 -7.84
CA ALA A 113 20.97 -6.86 -9.23
C ALA A 113 22.21 -6.84 -10.14
N ASN A 114 22.26 -7.70 -11.14
CA ASN A 114 23.33 -7.74 -12.14
C ASN A 114 22.86 -7.25 -13.53
N SER A 115 21.54 -7.08 -13.70
CA SER A 115 20.85 -6.64 -14.91
C SER A 115 19.70 -5.70 -14.54
N SER A 116 18.89 -5.33 -15.53
CA SER A 116 17.65 -4.56 -15.34
C SER A 116 16.55 -5.32 -14.59
N THR A 117 16.75 -6.60 -14.31
CA THR A 117 15.77 -7.48 -13.66
C THR A 117 16.38 -8.19 -12.47
N LEU A 118 15.60 -8.33 -11.40
CA LEU A 118 15.97 -9.09 -10.21
C LEU A 118 14.80 -9.92 -9.72
N SER A 119 14.98 -11.24 -9.63
CA SER A 119 13.90 -12.16 -9.21
C SER A 119 14.19 -12.83 -7.88
N TYR A 120 13.15 -12.95 -7.05
CA TYR A 120 13.06 -13.79 -5.87
C TYR A 120 12.08 -14.92 -6.16
N THR A 121 12.45 -16.16 -5.83
CA THR A 121 11.66 -17.35 -6.12
C THR A 121 11.47 -18.16 -4.85
N ASN A 122 10.50 -19.09 -4.86
CA ASN A 122 10.19 -19.95 -3.73
C ASN A 122 9.82 -19.18 -2.45
N LEU A 123 9.16 -18.03 -2.61
CA LEU A 123 8.67 -17.21 -1.50
C LEU A 123 7.40 -17.85 -0.92
N LYS A 124 7.20 -17.66 0.39
CA LYS A 124 5.90 -17.98 1.03
C LYS A 124 4.89 -16.89 0.66
N THR A 125 3.61 -17.20 0.76
CA THR A 125 2.56 -16.18 0.71
C THR A 125 2.69 -15.21 1.90
N GLY A 126 2.35 -13.95 1.70
CA GLY A 126 2.44 -12.90 2.71
C GLY A 126 2.61 -11.49 2.15
N LEU A 127 2.75 -10.53 3.07
CA LEU A 127 3.12 -9.15 2.76
C LEU A 127 4.63 -8.98 2.88
N TYR A 128 5.24 -8.39 1.86
CA TYR A 128 6.67 -8.17 1.79
C TYR A 128 7.00 -6.69 1.71
N LEU A 129 8.07 -6.29 2.38
CA LEU A 129 8.72 -4.99 2.25
C LEU A 129 9.96 -5.13 1.39
N ILE A 130 10.03 -4.32 0.34
CA ILE A 130 11.19 -4.18 -0.53
C ILE A 130 11.91 -2.89 -0.15
N THR A 131 13.21 -2.97 0.09
CA THR A 131 14.08 -1.81 0.28
C THR A 131 15.34 -1.96 -0.57
N ALA A 132 16.05 -0.86 -0.82
CA ALA A 132 17.33 -0.92 -1.53
C ALA A 132 18.34 0.05 -0.92
N ASP A 133 19.60 -0.35 -0.97
CA ASP A 133 20.72 0.53 -0.65
C ASP A 133 20.82 1.64 -1.69
N ASN A 134 21.46 2.75 -1.33
CA ASN A 134 21.85 3.74 -2.31
C ASN A 134 22.91 3.16 -3.25
N LEU A 135 22.81 3.50 -4.53
CA LEU A 135 23.79 3.13 -5.54
C LEU A 135 24.36 4.39 -6.17
N GLU A 136 25.66 4.60 -6.02
CA GLU A 136 26.37 5.68 -6.70
C GLU A 136 26.89 5.20 -8.05
N LEU A 137 26.51 5.89 -9.12
CA LEU A 137 27.05 5.67 -10.48
C LEU A 137 27.33 7.02 -11.12
N ASN A 138 28.53 7.20 -11.66
CA ASN A 138 28.93 8.41 -12.38
C ASN A 138 28.66 9.71 -11.59
N GLY A 139 28.90 9.68 -10.26
CA GLY A 139 28.68 10.83 -9.37
C GLY A 139 27.21 11.16 -9.08
N THR A 140 26.26 10.32 -9.52
CA THR A 140 24.83 10.42 -9.18
C THR A 140 24.45 9.35 -8.17
N THR A 141 23.76 9.74 -7.10
CA THR A 141 23.21 8.79 -6.12
C THR A 141 21.81 8.39 -6.52
N TYR A 142 21.60 7.11 -6.83
CA TYR A 142 20.30 6.54 -7.12
C TYR A 142 19.68 6.00 -5.82
N THR A 143 18.44 6.43 -5.56
CA THR A 143 17.66 6.03 -4.39
C THR A 143 16.35 5.41 -4.82
N TYR A 144 15.82 4.53 -3.97
CA TYR A 144 14.54 3.84 -4.17
C TYR A 144 13.66 4.07 -2.93
N LEU A 145 12.36 4.26 -3.17
CA LEU A 145 11.39 4.28 -2.08
C LEU A 145 11.13 2.85 -1.60
N PRO A 146 10.93 2.65 -0.29
CA PRO A 146 10.47 1.35 0.20
C PRO A 146 9.09 1.05 -0.36
N TYR A 147 8.84 -0.21 -0.67
CA TYR A 147 7.60 -0.66 -1.32
C TYR A 147 7.01 -1.85 -0.57
N LEU A 148 5.72 -1.80 -0.26
CA LEU A 148 4.97 -2.92 0.30
C LEU A 148 4.22 -3.65 -0.80
N ILE A 149 4.35 -4.97 -0.84
CA ILE A 149 3.73 -5.82 -1.86
C ILE A 149 3.14 -7.09 -1.27
N SER A 150 1.91 -7.41 -1.67
CA SER A 150 1.29 -8.71 -1.38
C SER A 150 1.80 -9.76 -2.36
N LEU A 151 2.11 -10.95 -1.85
CA LEU A 151 2.33 -12.15 -2.64
C LEU A 151 1.39 -13.25 -2.12
N PRO A 152 0.41 -13.74 -2.90
CA PRO A 152 0.11 -13.36 -4.28
C PRO A 152 -0.54 -11.98 -4.41
N GLN A 153 -0.65 -11.48 -5.65
CA GLN A 153 -1.57 -10.39 -5.99
C GLN A 153 -2.82 -10.96 -6.67
N GLY A 154 -3.93 -10.98 -5.93
CA GLY A 154 -5.13 -11.68 -6.39
C GLY A 154 -4.84 -13.17 -6.63
N THR A 155 -5.03 -13.65 -7.85
CA THR A 155 -4.73 -15.03 -8.23
C THR A 155 -3.31 -15.22 -8.79
N ASP A 156 -2.52 -14.16 -8.91
CA ASP A 156 -1.17 -14.21 -9.46
C ASP A 156 -0.11 -14.45 -8.39
N TYR A 157 0.60 -15.56 -8.51
CA TYR A 157 1.68 -15.98 -7.61
C TYR A 157 3.06 -15.60 -8.16
N ASP A 158 3.14 -15.19 -9.43
CA ASP A 158 4.38 -14.82 -10.10
C ASP A 158 4.34 -13.32 -10.43
N VAL A 159 4.53 -12.52 -9.40
CA VAL A 159 4.28 -11.07 -9.46
C VAL A 159 5.48 -10.35 -10.06
N SER A 160 5.21 -9.41 -10.98
CA SER A 160 6.23 -8.55 -11.59
C SER A 160 5.87 -7.08 -11.41
N ILE A 161 6.82 -6.27 -10.96
CA ILE A 161 6.64 -4.82 -10.78
C ILE A 161 7.84 -4.04 -11.30
N ASP A 162 7.59 -2.80 -11.72
CA ASP A 162 8.65 -1.85 -12.04
C ASP A 162 9.15 -1.21 -10.74
N PHE A 163 10.42 -1.45 -10.41
CA PHE A 163 11.03 -0.91 -9.21
C PHE A 163 11.73 0.40 -9.57
N ILE A 164 10.95 1.48 -9.53
CA ILE A 164 11.34 2.78 -10.07
C ILE A 164 12.32 3.50 -9.14
N LYS A 165 13.42 3.97 -9.72
CA LYS A 165 14.44 4.78 -9.06
C LYS A 165 14.15 6.26 -9.20
N TYR A 166 14.72 7.05 -8.29
CA TYR A 166 14.88 8.48 -8.46
C TYR A 166 16.31 8.88 -8.10
N SER A 167 16.80 9.93 -8.75
CA SER A 167 18.18 10.41 -8.58
C SER A 167 18.23 11.54 -7.55
N LYS A 168 19.31 11.57 -6.76
CA LYS A 168 19.63 12.66 -5.84
C LYS A 168 21.05 13.16 -6.12
N ASN A 169 21.22 14.48 -6.00
CA ASN A 169 22.48 15.20 -6.17
C ASN A 169 23.29 15.21 -4.85
N PRO A 170 24.58 15.62 -4.86
CA PRO A 170 25.52 15.26 -3.80
C PRO A 170 25.16 15.81 -2.41
N SER A 171 25.09 17.13 -2.23
CA SER A 171 24.74 17.70 -0.92
C SER A 171 23.24 17.58 -0.62
N HIS A 172 22.89 17.04 0.55
CA HIS A 172 21.49 16.82 0.93
C HIS A 172 21.19 17.23 2.36
N GLU A 173 20.09 17.97 2.55
CA GLU A 173 19.62 18.43 3.85
C GLU A 173 18.50 17.54 4.38
N TYR A 174 18.50 17.31 5.68
CA TYR A 174 17.54 16.46 6.35
C TYR A 174 16.89 17.19 7.50
N LYS A 175 15.63 16.84 7.72
CA LYS A 175 14.84 17.33 8.84
C LYS A 175 13.92 16.24 9.34
N ILE A 176 13.86 16.07 10.65
CA ILE A 176 12.83 15.29 11.33
C ILE A 176 11.98 16.27 12.13
N VAL A 177 10.65 16.13 12.00
CA VAL A 177 9.68 16.91 12.78
C VAL A 177 8.67 15.99 13.41
N LYS A 178 8.32 16.25 14.67
CA LYS A 178 7.21 15.58 15.34
C LYS A 178 5.89 16.29 15.07
N ARG A 179 4.86 15.48 14.80
CA ARG A 179 3.46 15.90 14.77
C ARG A 179 2.65 15.08 15.77
N TRP A 180 1.82 15.76 16.55
CA TRP A 180 0.91 15.14 17.50
C TRP A 180 -0.53 15.21 16.97
N VAL A 181 -1.24 14.08 17.00
CA VAL A 181 -2.67 13.96 16.65
C VAL A 181 -3.40 13.50 17.90
N ASP A 182 -3.82 14.47 18.70
CA ASP A 182 -4.54 14.28 19.95
C ASP A 182 -5.50 15.44 20.24
N LYS A 183 -6.14 15.41 21.41
CA LYS A 183 -7.10 16.44 21.86
C LYS A 183 -6.46 17.46 22.82
N GLY A 184 -5.18 17.81 22.62
CA GLY A 184 -4.47 18.77 23.47
C GLY A 184 -3.91 18.14 24.75
N LEU A 185 -3.41 16.91 24.64
CA LEU A 185 -2.73 16.23 25.76
C LEU A 185 -1.37 16.88 26.04
N THR A 186 -0.88 16.75 27.29
CA THR A 186 0.50 17.11 27.63
C THR A 186 1.45 16.11 26.99
N HIS A 187 2.36 16.60 26.15
CA HIS A 187 3.36 15.77 25.48
C HIS A 187 4.56 15.47 26.39
N PRO A 188 5.24 14.31 26.22
CA PRO A 188 6.47 14.01 26.95
C PRO A 188 7.55 15.06 26.68
N GLU A 189 8.36 15.43 27.69
CA GLU A 189 9.41 16.45 27.51
C GLU A 189 10.38 16.14 26.36
N LYS A 190 10.65 14.84 26.14
CA LYS A 190 11.46 14.33 25.04
C LYS A 190 11.02 12.95 24.58
N ILE A 191 11.37 12.62 23.34
CA ILE A 191 11.25 11.29 22.74
C ILE A 191 12.58 10.93 22.06
N GLU A 192 12.76 9.64 21.77
CA GLU A 192 13.97 9.12 21.12
C GLU A 192 13.64 8.49 19.76
N VAL A 193 14.46 8.81 18.78
CA VAL A 193 14.32 8.37 17.39
C VAL A 193 15.63 7.74 16.94
N GLU A 194 15.58 6.50 16.50
CA GLU A 194 16.72 5.77 15.96
C GLU A 194 16.82 6.01 14.45
N LEU A 195 17.99 6.50 14.02
CA LEU A 195 18.32 6.79 12.63
C LEU A 195 19.27 5.71 12.10
N TYR A 196 18.90 5.04 11.00
CA TYR A 196 19.69 3.96 10.40
C TYR A 196 20.11 4.27 8.97
N ASN A 197 21.28 3.78 8.58
CA ASN A 197 21.71 3.68 7.19
C ASN A 197 21.86 2.18 6.83
N GLY A 198 20.93 1.66 6.03
CA GLY A 198 20.77 0.21 5.87
C GLY A 198 20.42 -0.42 7.22
N SER A 199 21.24 -1.36 7.69
CA SER A 199 21.11 -2.01 9.00
C SER A 199 21.97 -1.37 10.11
N ALA A 200 22.82 -0.40 9.78
CA ALA A 200 23.70 0.24 10.75
C ALA A 200 22.95 1.38 11.47
N LEU A 201 22.92 1.34 12.80
CA LEU A 201 22.46 2.47 13.62
C LEU A 201 23.48 3.61 13.49
N VAL A 202 23.03 4.76 13.00
CA VAL A 202 23.85 5.96 12.83
C VAL A 202 23.83 6.80 14.10
N GLU A 203 22.63 7.09 14.60
CA GLU A 203 22.44 7.95 15.77
C GLU A 203 21.09 7.64 16.45
N THR A 204 21.01 7.88 17.77
CA THR A 204 19.73 8.01 18.49
C THR A 204 19.49 9.49 18.77
N ILE A 205 18.58 10.09 18.01
CA ILE A 205 18.23 11.50 18.09
C ILE A 205 17.21 11.71 19.20
N THR A 206 17.48 12.69 20.08
CA THR A 206 16.50 13.15 21.06
C THR A 206 15.72 14.33 20.48
N LEU A 207 14.39 14.20 20.38
CA LEU A 207 13.50 15.31 20.02
C LEU A 207 12.81 15.80 21.29
N ASP A 208 12.94 17.09 21.60
CA ASP A 208 12.43 17.67 22.84
C ASP A 208 11.52 18.89 22.60
N ALA A 209 10.72 19.23 23.61
CA ALA A 209 9.80 20.37 23.54
C ALA A 209 10.52 21.72 23.35
N LYS A 210 11.75 21.87 23.87
CA LYS A 210 12.53 23.12 23.77
C LYS A 210 12.87 23.46 22.33
N ASN A 211 13.12 22.44 21.51
CA ASN A 211 13.45 22.55 20.10
C ASN A 211 12.25 22.23 19.19
N ASN A 212 11.02 22.37 19.70
CA ASN A 212 9.77 22.07 18.98
C ASN A 212 9.74 20.66 18.37
N TYR A 213 10.38 19.69 19.02
CA TYR A 213 10.55 18.31 18.57
C TYR A 213 11.04 18.21 17.12
N ALA A 214 12.00 19.06 16.76
CA ALA A 214 12.60 19.08 15.44
C ALA A 214 14.11 18.92 15.51
N TYR A 215 14.68 18.25 14.51
CA TYR A 215 16.12 18.09 14.35
C TYR A 215 16.48 18.15 12.87
N SER A 216 17.55 18.86 12.53
CA SER A 216 18.03 19.02 11.16
C SER A 216 19.53 18.77 11.06
N TRP A 217 19.94 18.15 9.95
CA TRP A 217 21.35 17.90 9.66
C TRP A 217 21.58 17.91 8.15
N LYS A 218 22.85 17.85 7.74
CA LYS A 218 23.26 17.88 6.34
C LYS A 218 24.36 16.86 6.09
N THR A 219 24.38 16.29 4.89
CA THR A 219 25.44 15.38 4.46
C THR A 219 25.94 15.76 3.07
N ASP A 220 27.19 15.40 2.78
CA ASP A 220 27.83 15.67 1.48
C ASP A 220 27.34 14.75 0.36
N GLN A 221 26.68 13.65 0.74
CA GLN A 221 26.03 12.69 -0.14
C GLN A 221 24.64 12.37 0.40
N ALA A 222 23.66 12.20 -0.50
CA ALA A 222 22.34 11.74 -0.11
C ALA A 222 22.39 10.32 0.46
N ILE A 223 21.89 10.16 1.68
CA ILE A 223 21.66 8.90 2.38
C ILE A 223 20.16 8.60 2.45
N ASN A 224 19.80 7.34 2.20
CA ASN A 224 18.43 6.84 2.29
C ASN A 224 18.15 6.28 3.69
N TYR A 225 18.04 7.18 4.67
CA TYR A 225 17.84 6.81 6.07
C TYR A 225 16.57 6.00 6.31
N SER A 226 16.60 5.17 7.35
CA SER A 226 15.42 4.56 7.95
C SER A 226 15.22 5.16 9.35
N ILE A 227 13.97 5.37 9.73
CA ILE A 227 13.63 6.01 11.00
C ILE A 227 12.74 5.08 11.80
N LYS A 228 13.13 4.83 13.05
CA LYS A 228 12.33 4.09 14.03
C LYS A 228 12.17 4.94 15.28
N GLU A 229 10.94 5.29 15.62
CA GLU A 229 10.65 5.94 16.90
C GLU A 229 10.62 4.88 18.00
N LYS A 230 11.26 5.14 19.14
CA LYS A 230 11.08 4.29 20.31
C LYS A 230 9.67 4.46 20.86
N ASN A 231 9.12 3.40 21.44
CA ASN A 231 7.74 3.40 21.94
C ASN A 231 7.45 4.59 22.87
N VAL A 232 6.42 5.38 22.53
CA VAL A 232 5.97 6.53 23.31
C VAL A 232 4.68 6.17 24.03
N LYS A 233 4.70 6.19 25.37
CA LYS A 233 3.54 5.81 26.19
C LYS A 233 2.31 6.64 25.83
N GLY A 234 1.19 5.96 25.54
CA GLY A 234 -0.09 6.59 25.22
C GLY A 234 -0.26 6.99 23.75
N TYR A 235 0.73 6.68 22.90
CA TYR A 235 0.70 7.02 21.48
C TYR A 235 1.11 5.85 20.59
N LYS A 236 0.64 5.90 19.35
CA LYS A 236 1.10 5.04 18.25
C LYS A 236 1.67 5.93 17.16
N GLY A 237 2.85 5.57 16.66
CA GLY A 237 3.61 6.37 15.70
C GLY A 237 3.52 5.88 14.25
N ILE A 238 3.64 6.79 13.30
CA ILE A 238 3.89 6.50 11.87
C ILE A 238 4.85 7.53 11.30
N VAL A 239 5.70 7.11 10.38
CA VAL A 239 6.66 7.96 9.67
C VAL A 239 6.19 8.19 8.25
N SER A 240 6.08 9.46 7.85
CA SER A 240 5.99 9.86 6.44
C SER A 240 7.24 10.61 6.01
N SER A 241 7.47 10.64 4.70
CA SER A 241 8.59 11.40 4.13
C SER A 241 8.19 12.17 2.88
N SER A 242 8.72 13.37 2.77
CA SER A 242 8.74 14.18 1.56
C SER A 242 10.19 14.44 1.17
N SER A 243 10.52 14.27 -0.11
CA SER A 243 11.87 14.48 -0.61
C SER A 243 11.83 15.22 -1.93
N ASN A 244 12.76 16.14 -2.10
CA ASN A 244 13.15 16.72 -3.39
C ASN A 244 14.63 16.45 -3.64
N GLU A 245 15.22 17.13 -4.62
CA GLU A 245 16.62 16.93 -5.03
C GLU A 245 17.67 17.36 -4.01
N GLN A 246 17.31 18.25 -3.06
CA GLN A 246 18.25 18.87 -2.13
C GLN A 246 17.90 18.61 -0.66
N SER A 247 16.67 18.19 -0.37
CA SER A 247 16.19 18.00 1.00
C SER A 247 15.23 16.83 1.15
N THR A 248 15.26 16.21 2.33
CA THR A 248 14.30 15.21 2.79
C THR A 248 13.77 15.59 4.17
N GLU A 249 12.45 15.72 4.26
CA GLU A 249 11.76 15.92 5.53
C GLU A 249 11.04 14.63 5.92
N TYR A 250 11.28 14.19 7.15
CA TYR A 250 10.58 13.10 7.79
C TYR A 250 9.64 13.65 8.85
N ILE A 251 8.39 13.21 8.81
CA ILE A 251 7.37 13.62 9.78
C ILE A 251 6.98 12.38 10.58
N ILE A 252 7.26 12.40 11.87
CA ILE A 252 6.81 11.35 12.79
C ILE A 252 5.49 11.80 13.39
N THR A 253 4.41 11.09 13.10
CA THR A 253 3.07 11.42 13.59
C THR A 253 2.68 10.47 14.71
N ASN A 254 2.53 11.00 15.92
CA ASN A 254 1.96 10.25 17.04
C ASN A 254 0.47 10.52 17.18
N THR A 255 -0.32 9.46 17.10
CA THR A 255 -1.75 9.50 17.35
C THR A 255 -2.01 8.92 18.73
N SER A 256 -2.75 9.66 19.57
CA SER A 256 -3.12 9.17 20.90
C SER A 256 -3.96 7.89 20.80
N VAL A 257 -3.73 6.94 21.69
CA VAL A 257 -4.50 5.69 21.76
C VAL A 257 -5.98 5.93 22.12
N ASP A 258 -6.29 7.06 22.73
CA ASP A 258 -7.65 7.47 23.10
C ASP A 258 -8.39 8.19 21.95
N THR A 259 -7.66 8.56 20.89
CA THR A 259 -8.26 9.14 19.69
C THR A 259 -8.88 8.00 18.87
N PRO A 260 -10.20 8.02 18.60
CA PRO A 260 -10.82 7.04 17.72
C PRO A 260 -10.14 7.07 16.34
N SER A 261 -9.91 5.91 15.73
CA SER A 261 -9.51 5.83 14.32
C SER A 261 -10.61 6.46 13.46
N THR A 262 -10.43 7.73 13.08
CA THR A 262 -11.35 8.42 12.19
C THR A 262 -10.94 8.15 10.74
N ASN A 263 -11.26 6.96 10.23
CA ASN A 263 -11.42 6.80 8.78
C ASN A 263 -12.75 7.48 8.39
N VAL A 264 -12.82 8.81 8.51
CA VAL A 264 -13.92 9.58 7.93
C VAL A 264 -13.69 9.62 6.43
N LYS A 265 -14.33 8.69 5.71
CA LYS A 265 -14.52 8.78 4.25
C LYS A 265 -15.41 9.99 3.97
N THR A 266 -14.81 11.17 3.81
CA THR A 266 -15.50 12.31 3.18
C THR A 266 -15.21 12.26 1.69
N GLY A 267 -16.14 11.66 0.97
CA GLY A 267 -16.07 11.38 -0.46
C GLY A 267 -17.07 10.27 -0.72
N ASP A 268 -18.06 10.56 -1.56
CA ASP A 268 -19.15 9.63 -1.82
C ASP A 268 -18.57 8.30 -2.34
N SER A 269 -18.68 7.24 -1.53
CA SER A 269 -18.25 5.88 -1.87
C SER A 269 -19.29 5.16 -2.73
N THR A 270 -20.23 5.90 -3.34
CA THR A 270 -21.12 5.33 -4.34
C THR A 270 -20.28 4.76 -5.48
N ARG A 271 -20.31 3.44 -5.59
CA ARG A 271 -19.84 2.72 -6.78
C ARG A 271 -20.71 3.18 -7.95
N ILE A 272 -20.31 4.26 -8.63
CA ILE A 272 -21.10 4.92 -9.68
C ILE A 272 -21.47 3.97 -10.81
N ASN A 273 -20.69 2.90 -11.00
CA ASN A 273 -20.99 1.80 -11.91
C ASN A 273 -22.39 1.19 -11.69
N HIS A 274 -22.87 1.09 -10.44
CA HIS A 274 -24.22 0.59 -10.14
C HIS A 274 -25.30 1.55 -10.63
N TRP A 275 -25.11 2.86 -10.43
CA TRP A 275 -26.04 3.89 -10.89
C TRP A 275 -26.03 4.02 -12.42
N ILE A 276 -24.86 3.94 -13.05
CA ILE A 276 -24.70 3.92 -14.51
C ILE A 276 -25.43 2.71 -15.11
N MET A 277 -25.31 1.53 -14.49
CA MET A 277 -26.01 0.32 -14.91
C MET A 277 -27.53 0.47 -14.77
N LEU A 278 -28.01 1.02 -13.64
CA LEU A 278 -29.44 1.26 -13.40
C LEU A 278 -30.02 2.25 -14.42
N MET A 279 -29.33 3.35 -14.71
CA MET A 279 -29.77 4.34 -15.69
C MET A 279 -29.76 3.78 -17.11
N SER A 280 -28.76 2.96 -17.46
CA SER A 280 -28.70 2.30 -18.77
C SER A 280 -29.86 1.30 -18.95
N ALA A 281 -30.19 0.54 -17.91
CA ALA A 281 -31.32 -0.38 -17.91
C ALA A 281 -32.67 0.37 -18.01
N ALA A 282 -32.85 1.45 -17.26
CA ALA A 282 -34.05 2.29 -17.33
C ALA A 282 -34.21 2.94 -18.72
N GLY A 283 -33.12 3.42 -19.33
CA GLY A 283 -33.12 3.96 -20.69
C GLY A 283 -33.56 2.93 -21.73
N LEU A 284 -33.02 1.71 -21.65
CA LEU A 284 -33.44 0.60 -22.52
C LEU A 284 -34.94 0.26 -22.33
N LEU A 285 -35.42 0.25 -21.08
CA LEU A 285 -36.83 -0.01 -20.77
C LEU A 285 -37.76 1.06 -21.38
N LEU A 286 -37.39 2.34 -21.28
CA LEU A 286 -38.14 3.46 -21.87
C LEU A 286 -38.18 3.36 -23.40
N ILE A 287 -37.08 2.96 -24.06
CA ILE A 287 -37.05 2.74 -25.52
C ILE A 287 -38.00 1.61 -25.93
N VAL A 288 -38.03 0.52 -25.16
CA VAL A 288 -38.94 -0.62 -25.42
C VAL A 288 -40.40 -0.21 -25.23
N LEU A 289 -40.73 0.47 -24.13
CA LEU A 289 -42.07 1.00 -23.87
C LEU A 289 -42.50 1.99 -24.96
N GLY A 290 -41.62 2.90 -25.39
CA GLY A 290 -41.90 3.83 -26.48
C GLY A 290 -42.23 3.13 -27.80
N LYS A 291 -41.54 2.01 -28.11
CA LYS A 291 -41.87 1.20 -29.29
C LYS A 291 -43.19 0.44 -29.13
N LEU A 292 -43.50 -0.07 -27.94
CA LEU A 292 -44.77 -0.75 -27.65
C LEU A 292 -45.95 0.22 -27.78
N PHE A 293 -45.88 1.41 -27.17
CA PHE A 293 -46.94 2.41 -27.25
C PHE A 293 -47.10 3.01 -28.66
N LYS A 294 -46.03 3.08 -29.45
CA LYS A 294 -46.12 3.46 -30.87
C LYS A 294 -46.90 2.45 -31.69
N HIS A 295 -46.84 1.17 -31.34
CA HIS A 295 -47.55 0.09 -32.05
C HIS A 295 -49.00 -0.12 -31.61
N VAL A 296 -49.43 0.48 -30.49
CA VAL A 296 -50.83 0.45 -30.03
C VAL A 296 -51.67 1.56 -30.69
N LYS A 297 -51.02 2.45 -31.46
CA LYS A 297 -51.66 3.59 -32.13
C LYS A 297 -51.86 3.40 -33.64
N ASP A 298 -51.44 2.25 -34.17
CA ASP A 298 -51.76 1.76 -35.53
C ASP A 298 -52.75 0.59 -35.39
#